data_AF-A0A9W9TW33-F1
#
_entry.id   AF-A0A9W9TW33-F1
#
_cell.length_a   1.000
_cell.length_b   1.000
_cell.length_c   1.000
_cell.angle_alpha   90.00
_cell.angle_beta   90.00
_cell.angle_gamma   90.00
#
_symmetry.space_group_name_H-M   'P 1'
#
loop_
_entity.id
_entity.type
_entity.pdbx_description
1 polymer ?
#
loop_
_entity_poly.entity_id
_entity_poly.type
_entity_poly.pdbx_seq_one_letter_code
_entity_poly.pdbx_strand_id
1 'polypeptide(L)'
;MEAPHKDTGPASALLESNPFSKFVNAEVFSPLPGQSGKLPGAETMSILLDGHLENLRLSQQTLAMLPSASSGIITSPQEVANSARSPQGAQPNVSAVGTRRQRNPLIHNLLTDKPLLSSSLPPGRRGAGSGRPSTISPLPPHSTFVKRGMPLTILPNPYMQMWTAESQPRLQLNDPSIDLPRLVHLIEDSFDRKLDVQNYLERVNDRIAGIIVAGEYEGGAILTWESVPGVEDDGSPESVARMVPYLDKFAVLKRSQGAGGVADVVFNAMVRTCFPNGVCWRSRKDNPVNKWYFERSCGSWKLADSNWTMFWTTPGLPEDTSRFQDYEAVCRAIQPSWADNKSVID
;
A
#
# COMPACT_ATOMS: atom_id res chain seq x y z
N MET A 1 68.90 8.26 -21.99
CA MET A 1 67.86 8.63 -21.02
C MET A 1 66.55 8.57 -21.77
N GLU A 2 66.00 7.36 -21.85
CA GLU A 2 64.77 7.03 -22.59
C GLU A 2 63.54 7.28 -21.72
N ALA A 3 62.46 7.79 -22.32
CA ALA A 3 61.13 7.87 -21.73
C ALA A 3 60.34 6.59 -22.04
N PRO A 4 59.45 6.10 -21.16
CA PRO A 4 58.85 4.78 -21.32
C PRO A 4 57.63 4.79 -22.24
N HIS A 5 57.56 3.75 -23.07
CA HIS A 5 56.39 3.33 -23.85
C HIS A 5 55.19 3.00 -22.95
N LYS A 6 53.99 3.46 -23.33
CA LYS A 6 52.71 2.93 -22.82
C LYS A 6 52.27 1.77 -23.68
N ASP A 7 52.31 0.56 -23.11
CA ASP A 7 51.66 -0.63 -23.66
C ASP A 7 50.15 -0.43 -23.74
N THR A 8 49.61 -0.62 -24.95
CA THR A 8 48.16 -0.71 -25.20
C THR A 8 47.81 -2.18 -25.45
N GLY A 9 47.21 -2.82 -24.45
CA GLY A 9 46.74 -4.21 -24.56
C GLY A 9 45.44 -4.34 -25.36
N PRO A 10 45.09 -5.55 -25.82
CA PRO A 10 44.03 -5.81 -26.80
C PRO A 10 42.59 -5.67 -26.26
N ALA A 11 42.41 -5.30 -24.98
CA ALA A 11 41.08 -5.16 -24.37
C ALA A 11 40.31 -3.91 -24.86
N SER A 12 41.01 -2.90 -25.37
CA SER A 12 40.39 -1.64 -25.81
C SER A 12 39.61 -1.77 -27.12
N ALA A 13 39.95 -2.75 -27.96
CA ALA A 13 39.33 -2.92 -29.28
C ALA A 13 37.96 -3.61 -29.24
N LEU A 14 37.63 -4.34 -28.16
CA LEU A 14 36.34 -5.06 -28.04
C LEU A 14 35.20 -4.18 -27.50
N LEU A 15 35.52 -3.08 -26.81
CA LEU A 15 34.53 -2.17 -26.21
C LEU A 15 33.88 -1.20 -27.22
N GLU A 16 34.52 -0.97 -28.37
CA GLU A 16 34.02 -0.01 -29.39
C GLU A 16 33.03 -0.62 -30.38
N SER A 17 32.85 -1.94 -30.37
CA SER A 17 32.04 -2.65 -31.38
C SER A 17 30.53 -2.71 -31.08
N ASN A 18 30.09 -2.24 -29.91
CA ASN A 18 28.69 -2.37 -29.48
C ASN A 18 27.98 -0.99 -29.40
N PRO A 19 26.98 -0.71 -30.24
CA PRO A 19 26.24 0.56 -30.22
C PRO A 19 25.48 0.80 -28.90
N PHE A 20 25.23 -0.24 -28.09
CA PHE A 20 24.65 -0.10 -26.75
C PHE A 20 25.61 0.49 -25.70
N SER A 21 26.93 0.43 -25.91
CA SER A 21 27.91 0.96 -24.94
C SER A 21 27.98 2.49 -24.92
N LYS A 22 27.56 3.18 -26.00
CA LYS A 22 27.56 4.65 -26.06
C LYS A 22 26.49 5.28 -25.16
N PHE A 23 25.38 4.58 -24.90
CA PHE A 23 24.32 5.06 -24.02
C PHE A 23 24.74 5.07 -22.54
N VAL A 24 25.60 4.14 -22.13
CA VAL A 24 26.01 3.98 -20.72
C VAL A 24 26.99 5.07 -20.28
N ASN A 25 27.77 5.67 -21.19
CA ASN A 25 28.79 6.64 -20.81
C ASN A 25 28.27 8.06 -20.55
N ALA A 26 27.05 8.40 -20.97
CA ALA A 26 26.49 9.74 -20.74
C ALA A 26 25.88 9.91 -19.33
N GLU A 27 25.52 8.82 -18.65
CA GLU A 27 24.78 8.86 -17.37
C GLU A 27 25.57 8.35 -16.15
N VAL A 28 26.81 7.86 -16.33
CA VAL A 28 27.64 7.39 -15.21
C VAL A 28 28.48 8.56 -14.66
N PHE A 29 27.86 9.43 -13.87
CA PHE A 29 28.60 10.21 -12.89
C PHE A 29 28.95 9.32 -11.71
N SER A 30 30.17 8.76 -11.72
CA SER A 30 30.76 8.14 -10.53
C SER A 30 31.30 9.25 -9.63
N PRO A 31 30.80 9.45 -8.39
CA PRO A 31 31.53 10.25 -7.44
C PRO A 31 32.77 9.45 -7.04
N LEU A 32 33.94 9.94 -7.45
CA LEU A 32 35.23 9.47 -6.92
C LEU A 32 35.18 9.47 -5.39
N PRO A 33 35.72 8.44 -4.71
CA PRO A 33 35.72 8.38 -3.25
C PRO A 33 36.67 9.48 -2.73
N GLY A 34 36.10 10.57 -2.21
CA GLY A 34 36.90 11.63 -1.58
C GLY A 34 36.31 13.04 -1.53
N GLN A 35 35.16 13.33 -2.17
CA GLN A 35 34.56 14.67 -2.07
C GLN A 35 33.36 14.72 -1.12
N SER A 36 33.59 15.45 -0.04
CA SER A 36 32.62 15.90 0.96
C SER A 36 31.35 16.49 0.34
N GLY A 37 30.20 15.90 0.65
CA GLY A 37 29.06 16.59 1.26
C GLY A 37 28.53 17.89 0.66
N LYS A 38 28.63 18.14 -0.65
CA LYS A 38 27.86 19.21 -1.30
C LYS A 38 26.54 18.65 -1.81
N LEU A 39 25.43 19.18 -1.30
CA LEU A 39 24.11 19.01 -1.91
C LEU A 39 24.21 19.40 -3.39
N PRO A 40 23.69 18.60 -4.33
CA PRO A 40 23.69 18.97 -5.74
C PRO A 40 22.98 20.32 -5.91
N GLY A 41 23.51 21.18 -6.77
CA GLY A 41 22.88 22.47 -7.09
C GLY A 41 21.48 22.26 -7.64
N ALA A 42 20.62 23.27 -7.51
CA ALA A 42 19.21 23.19 -7.93
C ALA A 42 19.03 22.70 -9.38
N GLU A 43 19.93 23.13 -10.28
CA GLU A 43 19.94 22.68 -11.69
C GLU A 43 20.28 21.19 -11.83
N THR A 44 21.28 20.69 -11.09
CA THR A 44 21.64 19.27 -11.08
C THR A 44 20.51 18.41 -10.53
N MET A 45 19.83 18.89 -9.48
CA MET A 45 18.67 18.20 -8.92
C MET A 45 17.50 18.17 -9.91
N SER A 46 17.25 19.25 -10.65
CA SER A 46 16.22 19.29 -11.71
C SER A 46 16.48 18.23 -12.78
N ILE A 47 17.71 18.18 -13.32
CA ILE A 47 18.09 17.21 -14.37
C ILE A 47 17.90 15.76 -13.89
N LEU A 48 18.27 15.47 -12.63
CA LEU A 48 18.07 14.15 -12.04
C LEU A 48 16.58 13.81 -11.89
N LEU A 49 15.76 14.76 -11.45
CA LEU A 49 14.30 14.57 -11.35
C LEU A 49 13.67 14.31 -12.71
N ASP A 50 14.08 15.05 -13.73
CA ASP A 50 13.60 14.88 -15.11
C ASP A 50 13.93 13.48 -15.63
N GLY A 51 15.16 13.00 -15.43
CA GLY A 51 15.56 11.64 -15.79
C GLY A 51 14.77 10.55 -15.04
N HIS A 52 14.49 10.73 -13.75
CA HIS A 52 13.63 9.80 -13.01
C HIS A 52 12.19 9.79 -13.56
N LEU A 53 11.69 10.95 -13.95
CA LEU A 53 10.34 11.10 -14.46
C LEU A 53 10.22 10.49 -15.87
N GLU A 54 11.23 10.64 -16.72
CA GLU A 54 11.33 9.96 -18.01
C GLU A 54 11.34 8.43 -17.85
N ASN A 55 12.11 7.89 -16.90
CA ASN A 55 12.12 6.46 -16.59
C ASN A 55 10.73 5.94 -16.19
N LEU A 56 9.98 6.71 -15.39
CA LEU A 56 8.60 6.37 -15.01
C LEU A 56 7.64 6.44 -16.20
N ARG A 57 7.73 7.48 -17.04
CA ARG A 57 6.93 7.62 -18.26
C ARG A 57 7.17 6.47 -19.23
N LEU A 58 8.44 6.13 -19.48
CA LEU A 58 8.82 4.99 -20.32
C LEU A 58 8.26 3.68 -19.77
N SER A 59 8.40 3.45 -18.46
CA SER A 59 7.86 2.26 -17.80
C SER A 59 6.34 2.18 -17.93
N GLN A 60 5.62 3.29 -17.73
CA GLN A 60 4.17 3.37 -17.90
C GLN A 60 3.74 3.03 -19.34
N GLN A 61 4.37 3.66 -20.34
CA GLN A 61 4.05 3.43 -21.75
C GLN A 61 4.34 1.99 -22.17
N THR A 62 5.46 1.44 -21.72
CA THR A 62 5.86 0.05 -22.02
C THR A 62 4.87 -0.94 -21.40
N LEU A 63 4.55 -0.79 -20.11
CA LEU A 63 3.62 -1.68 -19.40
C LEU A 63 2.18 -1.56 -19.93
N ALA A 64 1.80 -0.44 -20.56
CA ALA A 64 0.50 -0.30 -21.20
C ALA A 64 0.36 -1.19 -22.46
N MET A 65 1.46 -1.48 -23.15
CA MET A 65 1.49 -2.34 -24.35
C MET A 65 1.66 -3.83 -24.03
N LEU A 66 2.13 -4.15 -22.82
CA LEU A 66 2.38 -5.52 -22.37
C LEU A 66 1.16 -6.14 -21.66
N PRO A 67 1.11 -7.49 -21.52
CA PRO A 67 0.11 -8.16 -20.70
C PRO A 67 0.08 -7.64 -19.25
N SER A 68 -1.07 -7.73 -18.58
CA SER A 68 -1.25 -7.27 -17.19
C SER A 68 -0.36 -7.99 -16.16
N ALA A 69 0.17 -9.17 -16.52
CA ALA A 69 1.12 -9.91 -15.71
C ALA A 69 2.56 -9.35 -15.77
N SER A 70 2.86 -8.43 -16.69
CA SER A 70 4.19 -7.84 -16.82
C SER A 70 4.51 -6.85 -15.71
N SER A 71 5.77 -6.82 -15.31
CA SER A 71 6.33 -5.89 -14.33
C SER A 71 7.61 -5.25 -14.86
N GLY A 72 7.97 -4.10 -14.30
CA GLY A 72 9.19 -3.38 -14.59
C GLY A 72 10.02 -3.16 -13.33
N ILE A 73 11.34 -3.07 -13.50
CA ILE A 73 12.28 -2.76 -12.42
C ILE A 73 13.13 -1.59 -12.87
N ILE A 74 13.12 -0.52 -12.08
CA ILE A 74 14.00 0.63 -12.23
C ILE A 74 15.07 0.53 -11.14
N THR A 75 16.33 0.39 -11.54
CA THR A 75 17.46 0.21 -10.63
C THR A 75 18.71 0.88 -11.19
N SER A 76 19.63 1.28 -10.31
CA SER A 76 20.93 1.81 -10.76
C SER A 76 21.88 0.67 -11.14
N PRO A 77 22.82 0.89 -12.09
CA PRO A 77 23.87 -0.07 -12.40
C PRO A 77 24.70 -0.47 -11.17
N GLN A 78 24.93 0.48 -10.26
CA GLN A 78 25.66 0.25 -9.01
C GLN A 78 24.94 -0.76 -8.11
N GLU A 79 23.62 -0.66 -8.01
CA GLU A 79 22.81 -1.59 -7.21
C GLU A 79 22.81 -2.99 -7.82
N VAL A 80 22.74 -3.09 -9.15
CA VAL A 80 22.88 -4.37 -9.87
C VAL A 80 24.25 -4.99 -9.59
N ALA A 81 25.32 -4.21 -9.69
CA ALA A 81 26.68 -4.67 -9.42
C ALA A 81 26.87 -5.11 -7.97
N ASN A 82 26.30 -4.40 -7.00
CA ASN A 82 26.32 -4.75 -5.59
C ASN A 82 25.53 -6.04 -5.32
N SER A 83 24.39 -6.23 -6.00
CA SER A 83 23.54 -7.42 -5.86
C SER A 83 24.26 -8.72 -6.28
N ALA A 84 25.20 -8.63 -7.22
CA ALA A 84 25.98 -9.77 -7.71
C ALA A 84 27.13 -10.17 -6.76
N ARG A 85 27.48 -9.33 -5.78
CA ARG A 85 28.54 -9.64 -4.81
C ARG A 85 28.00 -10.61 -3.77
N SER A 86 28.68 -11.74 -3.57
CA SER A 86 28.43 -12.61 -2.42
C SER A 86 28.63 -11.80 -1.13
N PRO A 87 27.89 -12.09 -0.04
CA PRO A 87 28.08 -11.43 1.25
C PRO A 87 29.40 -11.90 1.91
N GLN A 88 30.53 -11.56 1.28
CA GLN A 88 31.88 -11.74 1.79
C GLN A 88 32.30 -10.39 2.38
N GLY A 89 31.98 -10.17 3.65
CA GLY A 89 32.43 -8.96 4.36
C GLY A 89 31.50 -8.46 5.47
N ALA A 90 30.24 -8.90 5.53
CA ALA A 90 29.41 -8.67 6.69
C ALA A 90 29.82 -9.66 7.79
N GLN A 91 30.65 -9.21 8.73
CA GLN A 91 30.87 -9.90 10.01
C GLN A 91 29.51 -10.37 10.53
N PRO A 92 29.31 -11.68 10.79
CA PRO A 92 28.09 -12.14 11.40
C PRO A 92 28.06 -11.53 12.80
N ASN A 93 27.14 -10.60 13.06
CA ASN A 93 26.84 -10.22 14.45
C ASN A 93 26.29 -11.47 15.13
N VAL A 94 27.15 -12.15 15.88
CA VAL A 94 26.92 -13.46 16.54
C VAL A 94 25.90 -13.37 17.69
N SER A 95 25.28 -12.21 17.90
CA SER A 95 24.36 -11.92 19.01
C SER A 95 22.90 -11.74 18.59
N ALA A 96 22.54 -11.98 17.33
CA ALA A 96 21.14 -12.01 16.90
C ALA A 96 20.76 -13.40 16.41
N VAL A 97 19.98 -14.15 17.21
CA VAL A 97 19.17 -15.27 16.72
C VAL A 97 18.08 -14.69 15.82
N GLY A 98 18.46 -14.32 14.61
CA GLY A 98 17.58 -13.76 13.59
C GLY A 98 17.86 -14.47 12.28
N THR A 99 16.93 -15.30 11.83
CA THR A 99 16.95 -16.05 10.56
C THR A 99 16.96 -15.18 9.30
N ARG A 100 17.24 -13.88 9.40
CA ARG A 100 17.16 -12.92 8.31
C ARG A 100 18.48 -12.85 7.55
N ARG A 101 18.72 -13.84 6.70
CA ARG A 101 19.65 -13.68 5.56
C ARG A 101 19.29 -12.38 4.85
N GLN A 102 20.26 -11.49 4.63
CA GLN A 102 20.03 -10.30 3.81
C GLN A 102 19.53 -10.76 2.44
N ARG A 103 18.25 -10.45 2.14
CA ARG A 103 17.63 -10.84 0.88
C ARG A 103 18.10 -9.87 -0.19
N ASN A 104 18.71 -10.38 -1.26
CA ASN A 104 19.01 -9.59 -2.44
C ASN A 104 17.68 -9.08 -3.04
N PRO A 105 17.46 -7.76 -3.16
CA PRO A 105 16.21 -7.18 -3.61
C PRO A 105 15.88 -7.52 -5.06
N LEU A 106 16.87 -7.55 -5.96
CA LEU A 106 16.65 -7.89 -7.36
C LEU A 106 16.25 -9.35 -7.54
N ILE A 107 16.91 -10.27 -6.83
CA ILE A 107 16.53 -11.69 -6.82
C ILE A 107 15.13 -11.87 -6.24
N HIS A 108 14.81 -11.18 -5.15
CA HIS A 108 13.48 -11.21 -4.56
C HIS A 108 12.41 -10.74 -5.56
N ASN A 109 12.62 -9.58 -6.19
CA ASN A 109 11.65 -9.00 -7.13
C ASN A 109 11.44 -9.93 -8.33
N LEU A 110 12.51 -10.53 -8.87
CA LEU A 110 12.43 -11.45 -9.99
C LEU A 110 11.69 -12.75 -9.63
N LEU A 111 11.97 -13.34 -8.47
CA LEU A 111 11.38 -14.61 -8.06
C LEU A 111 9.93 -14.48 -7.57
N THR A 112 9.59 -13.35 -6.95
CA THR A 112 8.30 -13.17 -6.28
C THR A 112 7.35 -12.26 -7.03
N ASP A 113 7.83 -11.57 -8.06
CA ASP A 113 7.09 -10.55 -8.82
C ASP A 113 6.44 -9.50 -7.89
N LYS A 114 7.16 -9.16 -6.82
CA LYS A 114 6.73 -8.24 -5.74
C LYS A 114 7.87 -7.34 -5.30
N PRO A 115 7.57 -6.09 -4.94
CA PRO A 115 8.55 -5.23 -4.30
C PRO A 115 8.99 -5.82 -2.95
N LEU A 116 10.23 -5.55 -2.54
CA LEU A 116 10.72 -5.91 -1.21
C LEU A 116 9.89 -5.25 -0.08
N LEU A 117 9.36 -4.05 -0.35
CA LEU A 117 8.53 -3.28 0.57
C LEU A 117 7.22 -2.92 -0.13
N SER A 118 6.09 -3.21 0.51
CA SER A 118 4.78 -2.84 -0.05
C SER A 118 4.54 -1.33 0.03
N SER A 119 3.95 -0.78 -1.03
CA SER A 119 3.59 0.64 -1.13
C SER A 119 2.50 1.05 -0.14
N SER A 120 1.73 0.11 0.40
CA SER A 120 0.66 0.37 1.38
C SER A 120 1.12 0.39 2.83
N LEU A 121 2.39 0.06 3.12
CA LEU A 121 2.93 0.20 4.47
C LEU A 121 2.91 1.68 4.92
N PRO A 122 2.65 2.00 6.19
CA PRO A 122 2.78 3.36 6.70
C PRO A 122 4.20 3.89 6.51
N PRO A 123 4.41 5.21 6.29
CA PRO A 123 5.74 5.79 6.05
C PRO A 123 6.80 5.37 7.06
N GLY A 124 6.47 5.36 8.36
CA GLY A 124 7.39 4.96 9.43
C GLY A 124 7.83 3.48 9.39
N ARG A 125 7.11 2.62 8.64
CA ARG A 125 7.43 1.20 8.46
C ARG A 125 8.14 0.90 7.13
N ARG A 126 8.28 1.88 6.22
CA ARG A 126 8.94 1.70 4.91
C ARG A 126 10.47 1.73 4.96
N GLY A 127 11.08 2.12 6.08
CA GLY A 127 12.54 2.28 6.21
C GLY A 127 13.17 1.64 7.45
N ALA A 128 12.40 0.96 8.29
CA ALA A 128 12.92 0.41 9.54
C ALA A 128 13.66 -0.93 9.31
N GLY A 129 14.93 -0.83 8.90
CA GLY A 129 15.95 -1.69 9.48
C GLY A 129 15.94 -1.48 11.00
N SER A 130 16.08 -2.56 11.77
CA SER A 130 16.10 -2.54 13.23
C SER A 130 17.01 -1.44 13.80
N GLY A 131 16.44 -0.55 14.63
CA GLY A 131 17.18 0.23 15.63
C GLY A 131 17.62 1.65 15.24
N ARG A 132 17.08 2.61 16.01
CA ARG A 132 17.48 4.03 16.21
C ARG A 132 17.10 5.06 15.13
N PRO A 133 16.42 6.16 15.51
CA PRO A 133 16.28 7.34 14.66
C PRO A 133 17.63 8.06 14.63
N SER A 134 18.44 7.77 13.61
CA SER A 134 19.62 8.57 13.29
C SER A 134 19.22 9.59 12.22
N THR A 135 19.50 10.85 12.52
CA THR A 135 19.40 11.97 11.60
C THR A 135 20.24 11.67 10.35
N ILE A 136 19.58 11.64 9.19
CA ILE A 136 20.17 11.56 7.84
C ILE A 136 21.01 10.27 7.63
N SER A 137 20.37 9.10 7.67
CA SER A 137 20.89 7.95 6.93
C SER A 137 20.33 8.02 5.50
N PRO A 138 21.16 7.99 4.44
CA PRO A 138 20.64 7.94 3.08
C PRO A 138 19.76 6.70 2.96
N LEU A 139 18.51 6.89 2.49
CA LEU A 139 17.62 5.80 2.11
C LEU A 139 18.46 4.78 1.33
N PRO A 140 18.51 3.49 1.73
CA PRO A 140 19.25 2.52 0.94
C PRO A 140 18.70 2.59 -0.48
N PRO A 141 19.55 2.64 -1.52
CA PRO A 141 19.08 2.69 -2.90
C PRO A 141 18.31 1.40 -3.19
N HIS A 142 16.97 1.49 -3.15
CA HIS A 142 16.11 0.36 -3.42
C HIS A 142 15.72 0.40 -4.89
N SER A 143 15.84 -0.74 -5.57
CA SER A 143 15.20 -0.96 -6.86
C SER A 143 13.71 -0.62 -6.75
N THR A 144 13.19 0.20 -7.65
CA THR A 144 11.77 0.50 -7.74
C THR A 144 11.11 -0.54 -8.62
N PHE A 145 10.11 -1.23 -8.08
CA PHE A 145 9.33 -2.21 -8.80
C PHE A 145 8.00 -1.57 -9.23
N VAL A 146 7.69 -1.65 -10.52
CA VAL A 146 6.52 -1.00 -11.12
C VAL A 146 5.65 -2.03 -11.85
N LYS A 147 4.34 -1.83 -11.81
CA LYS A 147 3.34 -2.60 -12.56
C LYS A 147 2.38 -1.65 -13.26
N ARG A 148 1.70 -2.13 -14.30
CA ARG A 148 0.64 -1.37 -15.01
C ARG A 148 -0.43 -0.85 -14.05
N GLY A 149 -0.65 -1.56 -12.94
CA GLY A 149 -1.69 -1.25 -11.96
C GLY A 149 -3.02 -1.86 -12.35
N MET A 150 -4.07 -1.39 -11.70
CA MET A 150 -5.44 -1.85 -11.87
C MET A 150 -6.36 -0.64 -11.90
N PRO A 151 -7.34 -0.57 -12.80
CA PRO A 151 -8.30 0.53 -12.79
C PRO A 151 -9.06 0.53 -11.46
N LEU A 152 -9.33 1.72 -10.94
CA LEU A 152 -10.07 1.93 -9.70
C LEU A 152 -11.28 2.81 -9.99
N THR A 153 -12.44 2.34 -9.58
CA THR A 153 -13.69 3.10 -9.55
C THR A 153 -13.96 3.47 -8.10
N ILE A 154 -14.00 4.76 -7.79
CA ILE A 154 -14.27 5.28 -6.44
C ILE A 154 -15.54 6.13 -6.52
N LEU A 155 -16.57 5.73 -5.77
CA LEU A 155 -17.88 6.38 -5.77
C LEU A 155 -18.27 6.75 -4.33
N PRO A 156 -18.68 8.00 -4.06
CA PRO A 156 -18.60 9.17 -4.93
C PRO A 156 -17.14 9.52 -5.32
N ASN A 157 -16.94 10.24 -6.43
CA ASN A 157 -15.59 10.59 -6.87
C ASN A 157 -14.93 11.57 -5.87
N PRO A 158 -13.83 11.18 -5.18
CA PRO A 158 -13.21 11.96 -4.11
C PRO A 158 -12.55 13.26 -4.61
N TYR A 159 -12.25 13.34 -5.90
CA TYR A 159 -11.70 14.56 -6.53
C TYR A 159 -12.77 15.61 -6.82
N MET A 160 -14.04 15.21 -6.86
CA MET A 160 -15.19 16.10 -7.05
C MET A 160 -15.82 16.46 -5.71
N GLN A 161 -15.95 15.47 -4.83
CA GLN A 161 -16.55 15.62 -3.51
C GLN A 161 -15.76 14.78 -2.51
N MET A 162 -15.13 15.45 -1.54
CA MET A 162 -14.49 14.76 -0.43
C MET A 162 -15.54 14.01 0.39
N TRP A 163 -15.19 12.81 0.85
CA TRP A 163 -16.07 12.03 1.69
C TRP A 163 -16.06 12.64 3.10
N THR A 164 -17.16 13.28 3.45
CA THR A 164 -17.41 13.84 4.79
C THR A 164 -18.70 13.28 5.35
N ALA A 165 -18.82 13.28 6.68
CA ALA A 165 -20.04 12.82 7.35
C ALA A 165 -21.28 13.64 6.92
N GLU A 166 -21.08 14.94 6.62
CA GLU A 166 -22.08 15.89 6.13
C GLU A 166 -22.49 15.70 4.66
N SER A 167 -21.74 14.91 3.88
CA SER A 167 -21.99 14.77 2.45
C SER A 167 -23.34 14.11 2.16
N GLN A 168 -24.20 14.84 1.43
CA GLN A 168 -25.52 14.41 1.00
C GLN A 168 -25.73 14.72 -0.50
N PRO A 169 -26.53 13.92 -1.24
CA PRO A 169 -27.12 12.65 -0.81
C PRO A 169 -26.05 11.55 -0.66
N ARG A 170 -26.26 10.61 0.26
CA ARG A 170 -25.40 9.43 0.38
C ARG A 170 -25.62 8.47 -0.79
N LEU A 171 -24.53 7.83 -1.21
CA LEU A 171 -24.57 6.76 -2.20
C LEU A 171 -25.36 5.57 -1.65
N GLN A 172 -26.26 4.99 -2.43
CA GLN A 172 -26.90 3.74 -2.05
C GLN A 172 -26.29 2.58 -2.84
N LEU A 173 -26.23 1.38 -2.26
CA LEU A 173 -25.64 0.22 -2.94
C LEU A 173 -26.52 -0.33 -4.09
N ASN A 174 -27.79 0.12 -4.17
CA ASN A 174 -28.70 -0.15 -5.27
C ASN A 174 -28.58 0.88 -6.42
N ASP A 175 -27.64 1.83 -6.33
CA ASP A 175 -27.41 2.82 -7.37
C ASP A 175 -27.04 2.13 -8.69
N PRO A 176 -27.59 2.55 -9.84
CA PRO A 176 -27.31 1.93 -11.14
C PRO A 176 -25.83 1.93 -11.56
N SER A 177 -25.00 2.80 -10.98
CA SER A 177 -23.55 2.81 -11.19
C SER A 177 -22.81 1.65 -10.52
N ILE A 178 -23.48 0.91 -9.62
CA ILE A 178 -22.94 -0.23 -8.90
C ILE A 178 -23.58 -1.51 -9.42
N ASP A 179 -22.74 -2.45 -9.87
CA ASP A 179 -23.18 -3.82 -10.17
C ASP A 179 -23.28 -4.59 -8.85
N LEU A 180 -24.42 -4.43 -8.18
CA LEU A 180 -24.70 -5.06 -6.90
C LEU A 180 -24.53 -6.60 -6.96
N PRO A 181 -25.02 -7.33 -7.98
CA PRO A 181 -24.77 -8.76 -8.11
C PRO A 181 -23.28 -9.13 -8.09
N ARG A 182 -22.42 -8.41 -8.83
CA ARG A 182 -20.97 -8.64 -8.81
C ARG A 182 -20.35 -8.28 -7.46
N LEU A 183 -20.80 -7.21 -6.82
CA LEU A 183 -20.34 -6.82 -5.49
C LEU A 183 -20.66 -7.90 -4.45
N VAL A 184 -21.88 -8.44 -4.47
CA VAL A 184 -22.29 -9.55 -3.61
C VAL A 184 -21.42 -10.77 -3.89
N HIS A 185 -21.20 -11.13 -5.15
CA HIS A 185 -20.32 -12.25 -5.50
C HIS A 185 -18.89 -12.07 -4.96
N LEU A 186 -18.32 -10.87 -5.08
CA LEU A 186 -17.01 -10.54 -4.53
C LEU A 186 -16.97 -10.71 -3.00
N ILE A 187 -17.99 -10.23 -2.29
CA ILE A 187 -18.08 -10.39 -0.83
C ILE A 187 -18.18 -11.87 -0.47
N GLU A 188 -19.09 -12.62 -1.10
CA GLU A 188 -19.29 -14.03 -0.78
C GLU A 188 -18.05 -14.88 -1.07
N ASP A 189 -17.38 -14.65 -2.20
CA ASP A 189 -16.13 -15.35 -2.55
C ASP A 189 -15.01 -14.99 -1.56
N SER A 190 -14.83 -13.71 -1.24
CA SER A 190 -13.76 -13.25 -0.35
C SER A 190 -13.91 -13.75 1.09
N PHE A 191 -15.14 -13.81 1.60
CA PHE A 191 -15.42 -14.18 2.99
C PHE A 191 -15.80 -15.66 3.17
N ASP A 192 -15.98 -16.40 2.07
CA ASP A 192 -16.40 -17.80 2.05
C ASP A 192 -17.75 -18.04 2.75
N ARG A 193 -18.66 -17.06 2.65
CA ARG A 193 -19.94 -17.04 3.37
C ARG A 193 -21.02 -16.34 2.54
N LYS A 194 -22.26 -16.80 2.67
CA LYS A 194 -23.42 -16.21 1.99
C LYS A 194 -23.89 -14.94 2.69
N LEU A 195 -24.10 -13.88 1.92
CA LEU A 195 -24.54 -12.59 2.43
C LEU A 195 -26.06 -12.53 2.46
N ASP A 196 -26.65 -12.07 3.56
CA ASP A 196 -28.06 -11.66 3.54
C ASP A 196 -28.11 -10.26 2.91
N VAL A 197 -28.38 -10.22 1.60
CA VAL A 197 -28.33 -8.97 0.82
C VAL A 197 -29.35 -7.96 1.34
N GLN A 198 -30.56 -8.40 1.68
CA GLN A 198 -31.62 -7.50 2.13
C GLN A 198 -31.27 -6.88 3.48
N ASN A 199 -30.91 -7.72 4.45
CA ASN A 199 -30.48 -7.25 5.77
C ASN A 199 -29.24 -6.33 5.69
N TYR A 200 -28.31 -6.66 4.78
CA TYR A 200 -27.11 -5.86 4.57
C TYR A 200 -27.44 -4.47 4.04
N LEU A 201 -28.26 -4.38 2.98
CA LEU A 201 -28.68 -3.12 2.35
C LEU A 201 -29.42 -2.22 3.33
N GLU A 202 -30.35 -2.77 4.10
CA GLU A 202 -31.11 -2.03 5.12
C GLU A 202 -30.20 -1.37 6.17
N ARG A 203 -29.11 -2.04 6.55
CA ARG A 203 -28.17 -1.49 7.53
C ARG A 203 -27.28 -0.39 6.94
N VAL A 204 -26.83 -0.54 5.68
CA VAL A 204 -25.74 0.29 5.15
C VAL A 204 -26.19 1.45 4.28
N ASN A 205 -27.33 1.37 3.58
CA ASN A 205 -27.68 2.34 2.54
C ASN A 205 -27.74 3.79 3.04
N ASP A 206 -28.18 4.01 4.28
CA ASP A 206 -28.25 5.36 4.88
C ASP A 206 -26.92 5.80 5.52
N ARG A 207 -25.89 4.96 5.47
CA ARG A 207 -24.60 5.16 6.13
C ARG A 207 -23.41 5.13 5.18
N ILE A 208 -23.59 4.77 3.92
CA ILE A 208 -22.48 4.67 2.95
C ILE A 208 -21.76 6.02 2.86
N ALA A 209 -20.46 6.00 3.14
CA ALA A 209 -19.52 7.07 2.82
C ALA A 209 -19.07 6.94 1.35
N GLY A 210 -18.83 5.71 0.91
CA GLY A 210 -18.56 5.39 -0.47
C GLY A 210 -18.04 3.97 -0.66
N ILE A 211 -17.80 3.62 -1.93
CA ILE A 211 -17.31 2.34 -2.38
C ILE A 211 -16.06 2.52 -3.25
N ILE A 212 -15.11 1.62 -3.08
CA ILE A 212 -13.92 1.49 -3.92
C ILE A 212 -14.03 0.14 -4.61
N VAL A 213 -13.98 0.12 -5.94
CA VAL A 213 -13.96 -1.10 -6.75
C VAL A 213 -12.67 -1.12 -7.56
N ALA A 214 -11.92 -2.21 -7.47
CA ALA A 214 -10.70 -2.44 -8.22
C ALA A 214 -10.97 -3.43 -9.35
N GLY A 215 -10.62 -3.03 -10.57
CA GLY A 215 -10.86 -3.80 -11.78
C GLY A 215 -12.35 -4.01 -12.06
N GLU A 216 -12.66 -5.18 -12.59
CA GLU A 216 -13.99 -5.75 -12.78
C GLU A 216 -14.45 -6.50 -11.52
N TYR A 217 -14.40 -5.83 -10.36
CA TYR A 217 -14.72 -6.41 -9.04
C TYR A 217 -13.75 -7.51 -8.59
N GLU A 218 -12.46 -7.45 -8.94
CA GLU A 218 -11.43 -8.31 -8.34
C GLU A 218 -11.15 -7.98 -6.87
N GLY A 219 -11.39 -6.74 -6.47
CA GLY A 219 -11.33 -6.30 -5.09
C GLY A 219 -12.21 -5.09 -4.85
N GLY A 220 -12.57 -4.85 -3.60
CA GLY A 220 -13.42 -3.72 -3.25
C GLY A 220 -13.46 -3.44 -1.76
N ALA A 221 -13.84 -2.20 -1.44
CA ALA A 221 -14.07 -1.76 -0.08
C ALA A 221 -15.37 -0.96 0.01
N ILE A 222 -16.17 -1.26 1.02
CA ILE A 222 -17.40 -0.52 1.36
C ILE A 222 -17.12 0.21 2.66
N LEU A 223 -17.32 1.53 2.64
CA LEU A 223 -17.04 2.41 3.77
C LEU A 223 -18.31 3.13 4.20
N THR A 224 -18.48 3.27 5.51
CA THR A 224 -19.66 3.88 6.14
C THR A 224 -19.26 4.96 7.13
N TRP A 225 -20.19 5.89 7.36
CA TRP A 225 -20.20 6.79 8.51
C TRP A 225 -21.15 6.18 9.55
N GLU A 226 -20.58 5.68 10.65
CA GLU A 226 -21.34 5.02 11.70
C GLU A 226 -21.61 5.98 12.85
N SER A 227 -22.87 6.04 13.28
CA SER A 227 -23.30 6.81 14.44
C SER A 227 -22.89 6.09 15.72
N VAL A 228 -22.44 6.84 16.72
CA VAL A 228 -21.97 6.28 18.00
C VAL A 228 -23.18 5.80 18.81
N PRO A 229 -23.18 4.55 19.32
CA PRO A 229 -24.27 4.05 20.16
C PRO A 229 -24.56 4.98 21.35
N GLY A 230 -25.82 5.37 21.52
CA GLY A 230 -26.25 6.28 22.59
C GLY A 230 -26.15 7.76 22.27
N VAL A 231 -25.63 8.14 21.10
CA VAL A 231 -25.74 9.50 20.54
C VAL A 231 -26.89 9.49 19.53
N GLU A 232 -27.83 10.44 19.67
CA GLU A 232 -28.93 10.57 18.72
C GLU A 232 -28.41 11.09 17.37
N ASP A 233 -28.85 10.45 16.29
CA ASP A 233 -28.56 10.88 14.92
C ASP A 233 -29.63 11.91 14.50
N ASP A 234 -29.54 13.11 15.09
CA ASP A 234 -30.47 14.21 14.88
C ASP A 234 -30.03 15.15 13.74
N GLY A 235 -28.90 14.85 13.09
CA GLY A 235 -28.29 15.70 12.06
C GLY A 235 -27.67 16.99 12.61
N SER A 236 -27.55 17.15 13.93
CA SER A 236 -26.85 18.28 14.53
C SER A 236 -25.37 18.27 14.14
N PRO A 237 -24.71 19.43 14.05
CA PRO A 237 -23.27 19.51 13.80
C PRO A 237 -22.46 18.67 14.79
N GLU A 238 -22.90 18.58 16.03
CA GLU A 238 -22.26 17.80 17.10
C GLU A 238 -22.37 16.29 16.84
N SER A 239 -23.55 15.81 16.41
CA SER A 239 -23.76 14.40 16.07
C SER A 239 -22.96 14.00 14.83
N VAL A 240 -22.98 14.85 13.80
CA VAL A 240 -22.23 14.64 12.55
C VAL A 240 -20.72 14.63 12.77
N ALA A 241 -20.20 15.54 13.61
CA ALA A 241 -18.78 15.60 13.95
C ALA A 241 -18.27 14.37 14.71
N ARG A 242 -19.16 13.65 15.40
CA ARG A 242 -18.84 12.40 16.12
C ARG A 242 -19.00 11.14 15.30
N MET A 243 -19.49 11.23 14.06
CA MET A 243 -19.61 10.05 13.19
C MET A 243 -18.24 9.41 12.94
N VAL A 244 -18.23 8.08 12.97
CA VAL A 244 -17.00 7.29 12.85
C VAL A 244 -16.84 6.80 11.41
N PRO A 245 -15.72 7.10 10.73
CA PRO A 245 -15.41 6.50 9.44
C PRO A 245 -15.04 5.03 9.65
N TYR A 246 -15.83 4.14 9.06
CA TYR A 246 -15.73 2.70 9.26
C TYR A 246 -15.56 1.96 7.93
N LEU A 247 -14.60 1.02 7.88
CA LEU A 247 -14.46 0.09 6.77
C LEU A 247 -15.27 -1.18 7.08
N ASP A 248 -16.38 -1.33 6.37
CA ASP A 248 -17.41 -2.32 6.64
C ASP A 248 -17.16 -3.67 5.93
N LYS A 249 -16.73 -3.60 4.67
CA LYS A 249 -16.28 -4.76 3.90
C LYS A 249 -15.00 -4.41 3.20
N PHE A 250 -14.01 -5.29 3.31
CA PHE A 250 -12.80 -5.29 2.52
C PHE A 250 -12.70 -6.67 1.87
N ALA A 251 -13.00 -6.73 0.58
CA ALA A 251 -13.15 -7.98 -0.14
C ALA A 251 -12.15 -8.05 -1.29
N VAL A 252 -11.51 -9.21 -1.46
CA VAL A 252 -10.64 -9.52 -2.59
C VAL A 252 -10.93 -10.95 -3.01
N LEU A 253 -11.20 -11.17 -4.29
CA LEU A 253 -11.46 -12.51 -4.81
C LEU A 253 -10.33 -13.46 -4.44
N LYS A 254 -10.66 -14.69 -4.04
CA LYS A 254 -9.67 -15.69 -3.63
C LYS A 254 -8.58 -15.93 -4.67
N ARG A 255 -8.95 -15.93 -5.96
CA ARG A 255 -8.00 -16.04 -7.08
C ARG A 255 -7.03 -14.86 -7.19
N SER A 256 -7.41 -13.71 -6.66
CA SER A 256 -6.67 -12.45 -6.66
C SER A 256 -5.93 -12.20 -5.34
N GLN A 257 -6.18 -13.03 -4.31
CA GLN A 257 -5.43 -12.99 -3.06
C GLN A 257 -4.02 -13.51 -3.30
N GLY A 258 -3.01 -12.80 -2.78
CA GLY A 258 -1.61 -13.15 -2.98
C GLY A 258 -1.04 -12.79 -4.36
N ALA A 259 -1.88 -12.58 -5.38
CA ALA A 259 -1.50 -11.95 -6.64
C ALA A 259 -1.22 -10.45 -6.40
N GLY A 260 -0.05 -9.99 -6.86
CA GLY A 260 0.61 -8.78 -6.37
C GLY A 260 -0.14 -7.47 -6.62
N GLY A 261 -1.03 -7.10 -5.72
CA GLY A 261 -1.34 -5.69 -5.44
C GLY A 261 -2.81 -5.34 -5.20
N VAL A 262 -3.80 -6.20 -5.46
CA VAL A 262 -5.23 -5.81 -5.41
C VAL A 262 -5.59 -5.19 -4.05
N ALA A 263 -5.33 -5.93 -2.98
CA ALA A 263 -5.57 -5.46 -1.61
C ALA A 263 -4.79 -4.17 -1.31
N ASP A 264 -3.52 -4.10 -1.72
CA ASP A 264 -2.69 -2.92 -1.48
C ASP A 264 -3.18 -1.70 -2.27
N VAL A 265 -3.73 -1.88 -3.47
CA VAL A 265 -4.30 -0.83 -4.32
C VAL A 265 -5.60 -0.29 -3.70
N VAL A 266 -6.53 -1.17 -3.33
CA VAL A 266 -7.78 -0.77 -2.64
C VAL A 266 -7.48 -0.07 -1.32
N PHE A 267 -6.56 -0.61 -0.52
CA PHE A 267 -6.19 -0.03 0.76
C PHE A 267 -5.49 1.33 0.60
N ASN A 268 -4.58 1.46 -0.37
CA ASN A 268 -3.95 2.75 -0.65
C ASN A 268 -4.98 3.80 -1.07
N ALA A 269 -5.93 3.46 -1.96
CA ALA A 269 -7.00 4.37 -2.36
C ALA A 269 -7.85 4.80 -1.15
N MET A 270 -8.17 3.84 -0.27
CA MET A 270 -8.90 4.10 0.97
C MET A 270 -8.16 5.09 1.87
N VAL A 271 -6.90 4.81 2.25
CA VAL A 271 -6.21 5.58 3.30
C VAL A 271 -5.54 6.86 2.79
N ARG A 272 -5.23 6.95 1.49
CA ARG A 272 -4.56 8.14 0.93
C ARG A 272 -5.52 9.11 0.26
N THR A 273 -6.57 8.59 -0.38
CA THR A 273 -7.49 9.41 -1.18
C THR A 273 -8.80 9.64 -0.44
N CYS A 274 -9.42 8.58 0.09
CA CYS A 274 -10.78 8.67 0.64
C CYS A 274 -10.80 9.12 2.11
N PHE A 275 -9.92 8.55 2.95
CA PHE A 275 -9.84 8.81 4.39
C PHE A 275 -8.40 9.11 4.83
N PRO A 276 -7.80 10.22 4.38
CA PRO A 276 -6.44 10.62 4.78
C PRO A 276 -6.32 10.87 6.29
N ASN A 277 -7.42 11.25 6.95
CA ASN A 277 -7.48 11.52 8.39
C ASN A 277 -7.74 10.26 9.24
N GLY A 278 -7.86 9.11 8.60
CA GLY A 278 -8.03 7.82 9.26
C GLY A 278 -9.43 7.23 9.14
N VAL A 279 -9.44 5.89 9.22
CA VAL A 279 -10.62 5.02 9.21
C VAL A 279 -10.38 3.89 10.21
N CYS A 280 -11.42 3.33 10.80
CA CYS A 280 -11.33 2.13 11.62
C CYS A 280 -12.09 0.94 11.02
N TRP A 281 -11.72 -0.25 11.48
CA TRP A 281 -12.43 -1.48 11.15
C TRP A 281 -12.26 -2.48 12.27
N ARG A 282 -13.07 -3.53 12.26
CA ARG A 282 -12.87 -4.71 13.11
C ARG A 282 -12.57 -5.93 12.26
N SER A 283 -11.82 -6.86 12.83
CA SER A 283 -11.54 -8.17 12.24
C SER A 283 -11.57 -9.23 13.33
N ARG A 284 -12.06 -10.44 13.01
CA ARG A 284 -12.07 -11.54 13.97
C ARG A 284 -10.64 -11.88 14.39
N LYS A 285 -10.42 -12.25 15.65
CA LYS A 285 -9.06 -12.50 16.19
C LYS A 285 -8.30 -13.61 15.43
N ASP A 286 -9.04 -14.59 14.90
CA ASP A 286 -8.54 -15.74 14.14
C ASP A 286 -8.42 -15.49 12.63
N ASN A 287 -8.78 -14.29 12.14
CA ASN A 287 -8.67 -13.98 10.71
C ASN A 287 -7.19 -14.04 10.24
N PRO A 288 -6.83 -14.89 9.27
CA PRO A 288 -5.46 -15.01 8.78
C PRO A 288 -4.92 -13.71 8.17
N VAL A 289 -5.80 -12.81 7.72
CA VAL A 289 -5.44 -11.50 7.17
C VAL A 289 -4.93 -10.53 8.24
N ASN A 290 -5.15 -10.79 9.54
CA ASN A 290 -4.74 -9.88 10.61
C ASN A 290 -3.25 -9.51 10.58
N LYS A 291 -2.37 -10.43 10.17
CA LYS A 291 -0.94 -10.12 9.98
C LYS A 291 -0.72 -8.97 9.00
N TRP A 292 -1.48 -8.96 7.90
CA TRP A 292 -1.44 -7.91 6.88
C TRP A 292 -2.01 -6.58 7.42
N TYR A 293 -3.06 -6.63 8.26
CA TYR A 293 -3.60 -5.44 8.93
C TYR A 293 -2.62 -4.84 9.93
N PHE A 294 -1.97 -5.63 10.80
CA PHE A 294 -0.97 -5.13 11.76
C PHE A 294 0.18 -4.36 11.10
N GLU A 295 0.59 -4.80 9.90
CA GLU A 295 1.63 -4.11 9.13
C GLU A 295 1.17 -2.75 8.58
N ARG A 296 -0.14 -2.57 8.38
CA ARG A 296 -0.73 -1.42 7.66
C ARG A 296 -1.50 -0.44 8.53
N SER A 297 -1.99 -0.87 9.69
CA SER A 297 -2.65 -0.02 10.66
C SER A 297 -1.66 0.88 11.41
N CYS A 298 -2.15 2.03 11.86
CA CYS A 298 -1.46 2.87 12.85
C CYS A 298 -1.51 2.23 14.24
N GLY A 299 -2.59 1.53 14.56
CA GLY A 299 -2.70 0.76 15.79
C GLY A 299 -3.84 -0.26 15.75
N SER A 300 -3.89 -1.06 16.80
CA SER A 300 -4.90 -2.11 16.99
C SER A 300 -5.26 -2.25 18.46
N TRP A 301 -6.50 -2.60 18.76
CA TRP A 301 -6.99 -2.82 20.10
C TRP A 301 -7.84 -4.09 20.15
N LYS A 302 -7.53 -4.99 21.08
CA LYS A 302 -8.34 -6.20 21.29
C LYS A 302 -9.54 -5.82 22.13
N LEU A 303 -10.72 -5.97 21.56
CA LEU A 303 -11.96 -5.70 22.27
C LEU A 303 -12.15 -6.80 23.33
N ALA A 304 -12.16 -6.38 24.61
CA ALA A 304 -12.44 -7.26 25.74
C ALA A 304 -13.81 -7.93 25.57
N ASP A 305 -13.93 -9.17 26.05
CA ASP A 305 -15.18 -9.94 26.06
C ASP A 305 -15.86 -10.08 24.69
N SER A 306 -15.06 -10.10 23.62
CA SER A 306 -15.52 -10.33 22.25
C SER A 306 -14.44 -11.07 21.44
N ASN A 307 -14.78 -11.57 20.25
CA ASN A 307 -13.85 -12.19 19.30
C ASN A 307 -13.25 -11.18 18.30
N TRP A 308 -13.33 -9.88 18.60
CA TRP A 308 -12.94 -8.82 17.66
C TRP A 308 -11.63 -8.13 18.04
N THR A 309 -10.87 -7.73 17.03
CA THR A 309 -9.76 -6.78 17.13
C THR A 309 -10.11 -5.56 16.29
N MET A 310 -10.13 -4.39 16.91
CA MET A 310 -10.24 -3.10 16.24
C MET A 310 -8.89 -2.70 15.67
N PHE A 311 -8.89 -2.14 14.46
CA PHE A 311 -7.73 -1.56 13.79
C PHE A 311 -8.09 -0.16 13.31
N TRP A 312 -7.08 0.71 13.17
CA TRP A 312 -7.29 2.05 12.64
C TRP A 312 -6.07 2.60 11.90
N THR A 313 -6.30 3.60 11.05
CA THR A 313 -5.24 4.42 10.43
C THR A 313 -5.20 5.85 10.96
N THR A 314 -6.13 6.25 11.83
CA THR A 314 -6.16 7.57 12.48
C THR A 314 -4.89 7.83 13.28
N PRO A 315 -4.06 8.84 12.93
CA PRO A 315 -2.89 9.21 13.71
C PRO A 315 -3.29 9.71 15.10
N GLY A 316 -2.56 9.31 16.13
CA GLY A 316 -2.78 9.82 17.49
C GLY A 316 -4.13 9.45 18.12
N LEU A 317 -4.79 8.37 17.65
CA LEU A 317 -6.10 7.98 18.17
C LEU A 317 -6.08 7.64 19.68
N PRO A 318 -5.07 6.92 20.25
CA PRO A 318 -5.05 6.63 21.69
C PRO A 318 -4.97 7.87 22.59
N GLU A 319 -4.43 8.97 22.09
CA GLU A 319 -4.31 10.24 22.81
C GLU A 319 -5.66 10.99 22.89
N ASP A 320 -6.57 10.74 21.94
CA ASP A 320 -7.95 11.26 21.95
C ASP A 320 -8.90 10.21 22.56
N THR A 321 -9.06 10.29 23.88
CA THR A 321 -9.87 9.31 24.63
C THR A 321 -11.33 9.26 24.17
N SER A 322 -11.91 10.41 23.81
CA SER A 322 -13.32 10.46 23.36
C SER A 322 -13.47 9.75 22.02
N ARG A 323 -12.64 10.08 21.04
CA ARG A 323 -12.70 9.47 19.71
C ARG A 323 -12.33 7.99 19.73
N PHE A 324 -11.40 7.60 20.61
CA PHE A 324 -11.06 6.19 20.82
C PHE A 324 -12.26 5.40 21.33
N GLN A 325 -12.99 5.93 22.32
CA GLN A 325 -14.20 5.30 22.85
C GLN A 325 -15.30 5.22 21.78
N ASP A 326 -15.46 6.24 20.94
CA ASP A 326 -16.41 6.24 19.83
C ASP A 326 -16.09 5.12 18.82
N TYR A 327 -14.81 4.94 18.48
CA TYR A 327 -14.36 3.87 17.59
C TYR A 327 -14.61 2.48 18.20
N GLU A 328 -14.31 2.32 19.50
CA GLU A 328 -14.59 1.08 20.23
C GLU A 328 -16.09 0.77 20.27
N ALA A 329 -16.93 1.75 20.59
CA ALA A 329 -18.38 1.60 20.68
C ALA A 329 -18.98 1.18 19.33
N VAL A 330 -18.57 1.84 18.24
CA VAL A 330 -18.98 1.46 16.87
C VAL A 330 -18.52 0.04 16.56
N CYS A 331 -17.25 -0.31 16.77
CA CYS A 331 -16.75 -1.65 16.47
C CYS A 331 -17.48 -2.76 17.25
N ARG A 332 -18.00 -2.47 18.45
CA ARG A 332 -18.82 -3.40 19.24
C ARG A 332 -20.25 -3.50 18.73
N ALA A 333 -20.85 -2.38 18.30
CA ALA A 333 -22.27 -2.33 17.93
C ALA A 333 -22.61 -2.88 16.55
N ILE A 334 -21.65 -2.91 15.61
CA ILE A 334 -21.90 -3.40 14.25
C ILE A 334 -22.46 -4.83 14.28
N GLN A 335 -23.61 -5.03 13.62
CA GLN A 335 -24.27 -6.33 13.54
C GLN A 335 -23.75 -7.14 12.34
N PRO A 336 -23.57 -8.47 12.48
CA PRO A 336 -23.28 -9.34 11.35
C PRO A 336 -24.48 -9.40 10.39
N SER A 337 -24.20 -9.60 9.10
CA SER A 337 -25.18 -9.58 8.00
C SER A 337 -25.09 -10.84 7.12
N TRP A 338 -24.73 -11.98 7.73
CA TRP A 338 -24.54 -13.25 7.03
C TRP A 338 -25.83 -14.08 7.06
N ALA A 339 -26.16 -14.74 5.94
CA ALA A 339 -27.41 -15.48 5.75
C ALA A 339 -27.54 -16.73 6.63
N ASP A 340 -26.44 -17.21 7.23
CA ASP A 340 -26.43 -18.46 7.97
C ASP A 340 -26.94 -18.36 9.42
N ASN A 341 -27.36 -17.17 9.91
CA ASN A 341 -27.87 -16.91 11.27
C ASN A 341 -27.02 -17.50 12.42
N LYS A 342 -25.81 -18.00 12.11
CA LYS A 342 -24.86 -18.48 13.08
C LYS A 342 -24.27 -17.24 13.74
N SER A 343 -24.86 -16.88 14.87
CA SER A 343 -24.20 -16.07 15.89
C SER A 343 -23.01 -16.88 16.42
N VAL A 344 -21.93 -16.98 15.64
CA VAL A 344 -20.64 -17.43 16.15
C VAL A 344 -20.29 -16.41 17.22
N ILE A 345 -20.44 -16.81 18.47
CA ILE A 345 -20.29 -16.01 19.71
C ILE A 345 -19.32 -14.86 19.43
N ASP A 346 -19.89 -13.66 19.27
CA ASP A 346 -19.19 -12.45 18.84
C ASP A 346 -18.43 -11.78 19.97
#